data_AF-A0A9E3CC10-F1
#
_entry.id   AF-A0A9E3CC10-F1
#
_cell.length_a   1.000
_cell.length_b   1.000
_cell.length_c   1.000
_cell.angle_alpha   90.00
_cell.angle_beta   90.00
_cell.angle_gamma   90.00
#
_symmetry.space_group_name_H-M   'P 1'
#
loop_
_entity.id
_entity.type
_entity.pdbx_description
1 polymer ?
#
loop_
_entity_poly.entity_id
_entity_poly.type
_entity_poly.pdbx_seq_one_letter_code
_entity_poly.pdbx_strand_id
1 'polypeptide(L)'
;MKITKDWSAVRVLERVGGWTTVFLFLGAIFTFFGAWSAARDQTRDANTLKAKSDQLASKNEELARKSDEIARLAKINADMATGGDSFCFLRLTPSKQGYGYLTVEHWGNYPVYDATADVVDLSGGNVARDPKHPEQISGNRYKFKVGNVVSGLVPDEIGKFPLPEKGDIQYVVLIKARNGMVNEEIKGTRLENGEWHIRTTVSRTDPVTHQSIAIYRDPPA
;
A
#
# COMPACT_ATOMS: atom_id res chain seq x y z
N MET A 1 73.78 11.97 95.81
CA MET A 1 72.37 11.70 95.45
C MET A 1 72.31 11.49 93.94
N LYS A 2 72.29 10.23 93.47
CA LYS A 2 72.29 9.85 92.04
C LYS A 2 70.90 9.32 91.69
N ILE A 3 70.22 9.99 90.77
CA ILE A 3 68.95 9.52 90.20
C ILE A 3 69.29 8.78 88.91
N THR A 4 69.21 7.45 88.94
CA THR A 4 69.36 6.59 87.76
C THR A 4 68.02 6.52 87.02
N LYS A 5 68.00 7.02 85.79
CA LYS A 5 66.84 7.04 84.89
C LYS A 5 66.68 5.65 84.26
N ASP A 6 65.66 4.92 84.69
CA ASP A 6 65.34 3.58 84.19
C ASP A 6 64.70 3.67 82.78
N TRP A 7 65.40 3.12 81.79
CA TRP A 7 65.06 3.14 80.36
C TRP A 7 64.42 1.81 79.88
N SER A 8 64.03 0.93 80.80
CA SER A 8 63.49 -0.39 80.45
C SER A 8 62.01 -0.37 80.00
N ALA A 9 61.22 0.63 80.40
CA ALA A 9 59.80 0.73 80.06
C ALA A 9 59.51 1.19 78.62
N VAL A 10 60.46 1.87 77.96
CA VAL A 10 60.25 2.45 76.62
C VAL A 10 60.34 1.41 75.49
N ARG A 11 61.05 0.28 75.71
CA ARG A 11 61.24 -0.74 74.65
C ARG A 11 60.10 -1.75 74.48
N VAL A 12 59.16 -1.83 75.42
CA VAL A 12 58.03 -2.77 75.32
C VAL A 12 56.86 -2.16 74.52
N LEU A 13 56.73 -0.83 74.50
CA LEU A 13 55.69 -0.12 73.75
C LEU A 13 55.95 -0.05 72.22
N GLU A 14 57.20 -0.10 71.77
CA GLU A 14 57.53 -0.15 70.32
C GLU A 14 57.22 -1.51 69.65
N ARG A 15 57.13 -2.61 70.42
CA ARG A 15 56.79 -3.93 69.85
C ARG A 15 55.29 -4.14 69.62
N VAL A 16 54.43 -3.38 70.30
CA VAL A 16 52.97 -3.49 70.15
C VAL A 16 52.45 -2.57 69.04
N GLY A 17 53.11 -1.44 68.80
CA GLY A 17 52.74 -0.48 67.73
C GLY A 17 52.95 -0.97 66.30
N GLY A 18 53.87 -1.92 66.08
CA GLY A 18 54.12 -2.49 64.74
C GLY A 18 53.05 -3.48 64.26
N TRP A 19 52.37 -4.17 65.18
CA TRP A 19 51.36 -5.17 64.82
C TRP A 19 50.05 -4.52 64.34
N THR A 20 49.65 -3.38 64.93
CA THR A 20 48.44 -2.65 64.49
C THR A 20 48.58 -2.09 63.08
N THR A 21 49.78 -1.63 62.70
CA THR A 21 50.05 -1.15 61.34
C THR A 21 49.96 -2.28 60.33
N VAL A 22 50.51 -3.47 60.63
CA VAL A 22 50.43 -4.66 59.78
C VAL A 22 48.98 -5.09 59.56
N PHE A 23 48.14 -5.09 60.60
CA PHE A 23 46.71 -5.41 60.45
C PHE A 23 45.94 -4.36 59.64
N LEU A 24 46.27 -3.07 59.76
CA LEU A 24 45.68 -2.01 58.93
C LEU A 24 46.05 -2.16 57.45
N PHE A 25 47.31 -2.49 57.14
CA PHE A 25 47.76 -2.75 55.77
C PHE A 25 47.11 -4.01 55.18
N LEU A 26 47.00 -5.10 55.94
CA LEU A 26 46.31 -6.31 55.50
C LEU A 26 44.82 -6.06 55.23
N GLY A 27 44.13 -5.34 56.12
CA GLY A 27 42.73 -4.95 55.90
C GLY A 27 42.54 -4.12 54.64
N ALA A 28 43.44 -3.15 54.37
CA ALA A 28 43.40 -2.32 53.17
C ALA A 28 43.67 -3.10 51.87
N ILE A 29 44.53 -4.11 51.91
CA ILE A 29 44.79 -4.98 50.75
C ILE A 29 43.55 -5.84 50.45
N PHE A 30 42.93 -6.43 51.48
CA PHE A 30 41.71 -7.22 51.31
C PHE A 30 40.55 -6.39 50.75
N THR A 31 40.37 -5.15 51.20
CA THR A 31 39.33 -4.26 50.64
C THR A 31 39.63 -3.85 49.19
N PHE A 32 40.90 -3.60 48.84
CA PHE A 32 41.29 -3.30 47.47
C PHE A 32 41.07 -4.48 46.51
N PHE A 33 41.48 -5.70 46.89
CA PHE A 33 41.23 -6.90 46.07
C PHE A 33 39.74 -7.24 45.96
N GLY A 34 38.98 -7.08 47.05
CA GLY A 34 37.53 -7.23 47.03
C GLY A 34 36.85 -6.23 46.09
N ALA A 35 37.23 -4.94 46.19
CA ALA A 35 36.72 -3.89 45.31
C ALA A 35 37.09 -4.13 43.84
N TRP A 36 38.31 -4.62 43.55
CA TRP A 36 38.75 -4.91 42.20
C TRP A 36 38.00 -6.10 41.56
N SER A 37 37.78 -7.17 42.33
CA SER A 37 37.00 -8.31 41.85
C SER A 37 35.55 -7.89 41.57
N ALA A 38 34.92 -7.17 42.50
CA ALA A 38 33.57 -6.65 42.31
C ALA A 38 33.46 -5.71 41.10
N ALA A 39 34.45 -4.83 40.89
CA ALA A 39 34.50 -3.95 39.71
C ALA A 39 34.62 -4.73 38.39
N ARG A 40 35.37 -5.84 38.37
CA ARG A 40 35.48 -6.72 37.18
C ARG A 40 34.16 -7.42 36.88
N ASP A 41 33.48 -7.94 37.88
CA ASP A 41 32.19 -8.61 37.70
C ASP A 41 31.12 -7.61 37.23
N GLN A 42 31.09 -6.41 37.82
CA GLN A 42 30.19 -5.34 37.39
C GLN A 42 30.42 -4.92 35.92
N THR A 43 31.67 -4.91 35.47
CA THR A 43 31.99 -4.59 34.06
C THR A 43 31.50 -5.68 33.11
N ARG A 44 31.58 -6.97 33.50
CA ARG A 44 31.04 -8.09 32.72
C ARG A 44 29.52 -8.03 32.62
N ASP A 45 28.85 -7.77 33.74
CA ASP A 45 27.39 -7.65 33.76
C ASP A 45 26.93 -6.45 32.93
N ALA A 46 27.59 -5.29 33.05
CA ALA A 46 27.30 -4.13 32.22
C ALA A 46 27.45 -4.42 30.71
N ASN A 47 28.52 -5.14 30.32
CA ASN A 47 28.74 -5.51 28.93
C ASN A 47 27.71 -6.53 28.42
N THR A 48 27.30 -7.50 29.24
CA THR A 48 26.26 -8.47 28.85
C THR A 48 24.88 -7.82 28.76
N LEU A 49 24.54 -6.90 29.66
CA LEU A 49 23.32 -6.09 29.60
C LEU A 49 23.31 -5.24 28.34
N LYS A 50 24.42 -4.58 28.01
CA LYS A 50 24.55 -3.82 26.78
C LYS A 50 24.39 -4.71 25.54
N ALA A 51 25.08 -5.85 25.48
CA ALA A 51 24.96 -6.78 24.36
C ALA A 51 23.53 -7.32 24.19
N LYS A 52 22.83 -7.61 25.29
CA LYS A 52 21.42 -8.00 25.26
C LYS A 52 20.52 -6.86 24.82
N SER A 53 20.78 -5.63 25.27
CA SER A 53 20.05 -4.44 24.83
C SER A 53 20.22 -4.23 23.31
N ASP A 54 21.43 -4.34 22.80
CA ASP A 54 21.73 -4.20 21.36
C ASP A 54 21.07 -5.35 20.56
N GLN A 55 21.05 -6.56 21.10
CA GLN A 55 20.35 -7.70 20.51
C GLN A 55 18.83 -7.50 20.52
N LEU A 56 18.25 -6.92 21.57
CA LEU A 56 16.82 -6.62 21.62
C LEU A 56 16.45 -5.51 20.65
N ALA A 57 17.27 -4.46 20.54
CA ALA A 57 17.08 -3.40 19.57
C ALA A 57 17.08 -3.94 18.13
N SER A 58 18.09 -4.73 17.76
CA SER A 58 18.16 -5.34 16.41
C SER A 58 17.00 -6.28 16.12
N LYS A 59 16.56 -7.09 17.10
CA LYS A 59 15.37 -7.94 16.94
C LYS A 59 14.08 -7.13 16.81
N ASN A 60 13.94 -6.04 17.56
CA ASN A 60 12.78 -5.16 17.44
C ASN A 60 12.74 -4.48 16.07
N GLU A 61 13.88 -4.08 15.52
CA GLU A 61 13.96 -3.55 14.15
C GLU A 61 13.57 -4.62 13.10
N GLU A 62 14.06 -5.85 13.25
CA GLU A 62 13.70 -6.95 12.34
C GLU A 62 12.20 -7.27 12.42
N LEU A 63 11.64 -7.31 13.64
CA LEU A 63 10.21 -7.52 13.86
C LEU A 63 9.38 -6.41 13.24
N ALA A 64 9.78 -5.15 13.39
CA ALA A 64 9.12 -4.02 12.77
C ALA A 64 9.10 -4.17 11.23
N ARG A 65 10.26 -4.46 10.62
CA ARG A 65 10.35 -4.67 9.16
C ARG A 65 9.48 -5.84 8.66
N LYS A 66 9.46 -6.95 9.39
CA LYS A 66 8.59 -8.10 9.04
C LYS A 66 7.12 -7.76 9.20
N SER A 67 6.76 -6.98 10.21
CA SER A 67 5.39 -6.51 10.40
C SER A 67 4.94 -5.62 9.25
N ASP A 68 5.79 -4.69 8.80
CA ASP A 68 5.53 -3.83 7.65
C ASP A 68 5.34 -4.65 6.37
N GLU A 69 6.18 -5.68 6.17
CA GLU A 69 6.07 -6.57 5.02
C GLU A 69 4.78 -7.40 5.04
N ILE A 70 4.38 -7.92 6.21
CA ILE A 70 3.10 -8.64 6.36
C ILE A 70 1.93 -7.70 6.05
N ALA A 71 1.95 -6.47 6.57
CA ALA A 71 0.90 -5.49 6.30
C ALA A 71 0.82 -5.18 4.79
N ARG A 72 1.96 -5.04 4.12
CA ARG A 72 2.04 -4.82 2.67
C ARG A 72 1.47 -6.00 1.88
N LEU A 73 1.85 -7.23 2.20
CA LEU A 73 1.35 -8.44 1.53
C LEU A 73 -0.14 -8.65 1.80
N ALA A 74 -0.61 -8.39 3.02
CA ALA A 74 -2.02 -8.45 3.35
C ALA A 74 -2.84 -7.45 2.52
N LYS A 75 -2.32 -6.23 2.33
CA LYS A 75 -2.94 -5.23 1.46
C LYS A 75 -3.03 -5.72 0.01
N ILE A 76 -1.94 -6.27 -0.55
CA ILE A 76 -1.93 -6.80 -1.92
C ILE A 76 -2.97 -7.91 -2.08
N ASN A 77 -3.08 -8.83 -1.11
CA ASN A 77 -4.07 -9.90 -1.16
C ASN A 77 -5.51 -9.36 -1.10
N ALA A 78 -5.75 -8.34 -0.27
CA ALA A 78 -7.05 -7.67 -0.19
C ALA A 78 -7.38 -6.96 -1.51
N ASP A 79 -6.42 -6.24 -2.09
CA ASP A 79 -6.58 -5.56 -3.38
C ASP A 79 -6.83 -6.57 -4.51
N MET A 80 -6.11 -7.70 -4.54
CA MET A 80 -6.34 -8.79 -5.51
C MET A 80 -7.73 -9.40 -5.39
N ALA A 81 -8.25 -9.57 -4.17
CA ALA A 81 -9.58 -10.15 -3.95
C ALA A 81 -10.72 -9.17 -4.25
N THR A 82 -10.51 -7.89 -4.01
CA THR A 82 -11.53 -6.84 -4.18
C THR A 82 -11.50 -6.23 -5.58
N GLY A 83 -10.37 -6.28 -6.28
CA GLY A 83 -10.06 -5.56 -7.50
C GLY A 83 -9.30 -4.24 -7.29
N GLY A 84 -8.98 -3.91 -6.03
CA GLY A 84 -8.08 -2.81 -5.68
C GLY A 84 -8.50 -1.48 -6.30
N ASP A 85 -7.52 -0.76 -6.83
CA ASP A 85 -7.71 0.53 -7.50
C ASP A 85 -8.13 0.43 -8.98
N SER A 86 -8.16 -0.78 -9.54
CA SER A 86 -8.35 -1.01 -10.97
C SER A 86 -9.78 -0.71 -11.42
N PHE A 87 -9.99 -0.51 -12.71
CA PHE A 87 -11.32 -0.32 -13.28
C PHE A 87 -11.34 -0.79 -14.72
N CYS A 88 -12.53 -0.89 -15.28
CA CYS A 88 -12.71 -1.08 -16.70
C CYS A 88 -13.60 0.03 -17.25
N PHE A 89 -13.46 0.28 -18.55
CA PHE A 89 -14.25 1.22 -19.32
C PHE A 89 -14.52 0.65 -20.71
N LEU A 90 -15.41 1.29 -21.46
CA LEU A 90 -15.77 0.83 -22.78
C LEU A 90 -15.04 1.64 -23.86
N ARG A 91 -14.47 0.96 -24.85
CA ARG A 91 -13.95 1.62 -26.05
C ARG A 91 -14.88 1.36 -27.21
N LEU A 92 -15.39 2.44 -27.79
CA LEU A 92 -16.17 2.42 -29.03
C LEU A 92 -15.23 2.57 -30.23
N THR A 93 -15.12 1.53 -31.04
CA THR A 93 -14.29 1.52 -32.26
C THR A 93 -15.18 1.56 -33.50
N PRO A 94 -15.17 2.65 -34.29
CA PRO A 94 -16.00 2.77 -35.48
C PRO A 94 -15.62 1.75 -36.56
N SER A 95 -16.63 1.14 -37.18
CA SER A 95 -16.50 0.32 -38.38
C SER A 95 -16.94 1.11 -39.61
N LYS A 96 -16.34 0.82 -40.77
CA LYS A 96 -16.74 1.38 -42.07
C LYS A 96 -18.16 0.97 -42.49
N GLN A 97 -18.75 -0.03 -41.83
CA GLN A 97 -20.07 -0.58 -42.12
C GLN A 97 -21.22 0.16 -41.41
N GLY A 98 -20.99 1.32 -40.80
CA GLY A 98 -22.04 2.13 -40.17
C GLY A 98 -22.41 1.69 -38.74
N TYR A 99 -21.54 0.94 -38.08
CA TYR A 99 -21.68 0.58 -36.67
C TYR A 99 -20.32 0.72 -35.98
N GLY A 100 -20.30 0.74 -34.65
CA GLY A 100 -19.12 0.71 -33.82
C GLY A 100 -19.10 -0.57 -32.98
N TYR A 101 -17.91 -1.11 -32.77
CA TYR A 101 -17.67 -2.20 -31.85
C TYR A 101 -17.45 -1.62 -30.46
N LEU A 102 -18.18 -2.12 -29.48
CA LEU A 102 -17.98 -1.79 -28.08
C LEU A 102 -17.11 -2.88 -27.44
N THR A 103 -15.94 -2.49 -26.98
CA THR A 103 -14.95 -3.39 -26.36
C THR A 103 -14.69 -2.96 -24.92
N VAL A 104 -14.27 -3.88 -24.07
CA VAL A 104 -13.88 -3.56 -22.69
C VAL A 104 -12.41 -3.35 -22.60
N GLU A 105 -11.99 -2.24 -22.01
CA GLU A 105 -10.61 -2.03 -21.64
C GLU A 105 -10.44 -2.03 -20.13
N HIS A 106 -9.33 -2.63 -19.71
CA HIS A 106 -8.92 -2.70 -18.31
C HIS A 106 -7.84 -1.66 -18.03
N TRP A 107 -7.92 -1.03 -16.86
CA TRP A 107 -6.90 -0.14 -16.35
C TRP A 107 -6.55 -0.46 -14.89
N GLY A 108 -5.26 -0.64 -14.61
CA GLY A 108 -4.72 -0.91 -13.28
C GLY A 108 -4.00 -2.26 -13.18
N ASN A 109 -3.65 -2.66 -11.95
CA ASN A 109 -2.84 -3.87 -11.67
C ASN A 109 -3.64 -5.06 -11.12
N TYR A 110 -4.92 -4.86 -10.83
CA TYR A 110 -5.78 -5.84 -10.18
C TYR A 110 -6.96 -6.22 -11.09
N PRO A 111 -7.48 -7.45 -11.03
CA PRO A 111 -8.62 -7.87 -11.82
C PRO A 111 -9.90 -7.13 -11.41
N VAL A 112 -10.80 -6.87 -12.37
CA VAL A 112 -12.11 -6.28 -12.12
C VAL A 112 -13.16 -7.37 -12.20
N TYR A 113 -13.84 -7.64 -11.07
CA TYR A 113 -14.79 -8.76 -10.96
C TYR A 113 -16.24 -8.33 -11.10
N ASP A 114 -17.05 -9.23 -11.68
CA ASP A 114 -18.50 -9.11 -11.82
C ASP A 114 -18.95 -7.75 -12.40
N ALA A 115 -18.19 -7.25 -13.37
CA ALA A 115 -18.47 -5.99 -14.00
C ALA A 115 -19.79 -6.06 -14.78
N THR A 116 -20.57 -4.99 -14.68
CA THR A 116 -21.77 -4.74 -15.48
C THR A 116 -21.72 -3.32 -16.00
N ALA A 117 -22.19 -3.11 -17.23
CA ALA A 117 -22.22 -1.78 -17.83
C ALA A 117 -23.65 -1.41 -18.21
N ASP A 118 -24.04 -0.20 -17.84
CA ASP A 118 -25.33 0.40 -18.17
C ASP A 118 -25.08 1.62 -19.04
N VAL A 119 -25.39 1.51 -20.33
CA VAL A 119 -25.12 2.51 -21.35
C VAL A 119 -26.42 3.25 -21.66
N VAL A 120 -26.39 4.58 -21.61
CA VAL A 120 -27.51 5.45 -21.97
C VAL A 120 -27.11 6.28 -23.19
N ASP A 121 -27.88 6.17 -24.26
CA ASP A 121 -27.77 7.03 -25.44
C ASP A 121 -28.52 8.35 -25.20
N LEU A 122 -27.77 9.46 -25.23
CA LEU A 122 -28.31 10.81 -25.08
C LEU A 122 -28.57 11.51 -26.41
N SER A 123 -28.07 10.98 -27.52
CA SER A 123 -28.27 11.55 -28.86
C SER A 123 -29.67 11.30 -29.41
N GLY A 124 -30.49 10.50 -28.72
CA GLY A 124 -31.89 10.26 -29.10
C GLY A 124 -32.05 9.50 -30.43
N GLY A 125 -30.98 8.85 -30.91
CA GLY A 125 -31.03 8.02 -32.10
C GLY A 125 -31.97 6.83 -31.87
N ASN A 126 -32.84 6.54 -32.83
CA ASN A 126 -33.56 5.27 -32.88
C ASN A 126 -32.54 4.16 -33.19
N VAL A 127 -31.83 3.70 -32.18
CA VAL A 127 -30.81 2.67 -32.30
C VAL A 127 -31.50 1.38 -32.75
N ALA A 128 -31.09 0.85 -33.89
CA ALA A 128 -31.56 -0.44 -34.38
C ALA A 128 -31.25 -1.53 -33.35
N ARG A 129 -32.27 -2.30 -32.97
CA ARG A 129 -32.18 -3.37 -31.97
C ARG A 129 -31.24 -4.47 -32.50
N ASP A 130 -30.23 -4.85 -31.73
CA ASP A 130 -29.44 -6.04 -32.05
C ASP A 130 -30.35 -7.29 -31.94
N PRO A 131 -30.55 -8.07 -33.02
CA PRO A 131 -31.39 -9.27 -32.98
C PRO A 131 -30.86 -10.35 -32.04
N LYS A 132 -29.57 -10.32 -31.68
CA LYS A 132 -28.93 -11.35 -30.86
C LYS A 132 -29.15 -11.17 -29.35
N HIS A 133 -29.48 -9.96 -28.91
CA HIS A 133 -29.70 -9.64 -27.50
C HIS A 133 -30.93 -8.73 -27.28
N PRO A 134 -32.13 -9.16 -27.73
CA PRO A 134 -33.35 -8.35 -27.67
C PRO A 134 -33.76 -7.97 -26.24
N GLU A 135 -33.35 -8.74 -25.23
CA GLU A 135 -33.60 -8.49 -23.81
C GLU A 135 -32.80 -7.32 -23.22
N GLN A 136 -31.78 -6.80 -23.92
CA GLN A 136 -30.88 -5.78 -23.38
C GLN A 136 -31.33 -4.34 -23.66
N ILE A 137 -32.44 -4.13 -24.39
CA ILE A 137 -32.81 -2.82 -24.93
C ILE A 137 -34.17 -2.38 -24.38
N SER A 138 -34.17 -1.42 -23.47
CA SER A 138 -35.38 -0.72 -23.01
C SER A 138 -35.26 0.77 -23.31
N GLY A 139 -35.72 1.19 -24.48
CA GLY A 139 -35.60 2.58 -24.93
C GLY A 139 -34.17 2.93 -25.34
N ASN A 140 -33.62 4.00 -24.79
CA ASN A 140 -32.25 4.48 -25.03
C ASN A 140 -31.21 3.90 -24.07
N ARG A 141 -31.54 2.81 -23.36
CA ARG A 141 -30.72 2.21 -22.31
C ARG A 141 -30.37 0.76 -22.62
N TYR A 142 -29.09 0.43 -22.50
CA TYR A 142 -28.50 -0.87 -22.76
C TYR A 142 -27.81 -1.40 -21.51
N LYS A 143 -28.00 -2.68 -21.21
CA LYS A 143 -27.33 -3.34 -20.08
C LYS A 143 -26.49 -4.51 -20.56
N PHE A 144 -25.21 -4.47 -20.25
CA PHE A 144 -24.25 -5.49 -20.60
C PHE A 144 -23.71 -6.19 -19.35
N LYS A 145 -23.66 -7.52 -19.41
CA LYS A 145 -22.94 -8.34 -18.43
C LYS A 145 -21.50 -8.47 -18.91
N VAL A 146 -20.61 -7.64 -18.36
CA VAL A 146 -19.18 -7.62 -18.73
C VAL A 146 -18.45 -8.81 -18.13
N GLY A 147 -18.76 -9.18 -16.88
CA GLY A 147 -18.13 -10.31 -16.21
C GLY A 147 -16.77 -9.94 -15.59
N ASN A 148 -15.81 -10.86 -15.67
CA ASN A 148 -14.50 -10.68 -15.05
C ASN A 148 -13.49 -10.19 -16.08
N VAL A 149 -12.83 -9.07 -15.79
CA VAL A 149 -11.86 -8.43 -16.68
C VAL A 149 -10.48 -8.48 -16.01
N VAL A 150 -9.50 -9.05 -16.70
CA VAL A 150 -8.12 -9.17 -16.19
C VAL A 150 -7.19 -8.31 -17.02
N SER A 151 -6.21 -7.67 -16.37
CA SER A 151 -5.20 -6.85 -17.04
C SER A 151 -4.42 -7.66 -18.08
N GLY A 152 -4.17 -7.05 -19.24
CA GLY A 152 -3.36 -7.63 -20.31
C GLY A 152 -4.06 -8.67 -21.20
N LEU A 153 -5.35 -8.96 -20.96
CA LEU A 153 -6.15 -9.72 -21.92
C LEU A 153 -6.61 -8.84 -23.08
N VAL A 154 -6.86 -9.48 -24.22
CA VAL A 154 -7.42 -8.81 -25.40
C VAL A 154 -8.80 -8.26 -25.04
N PRO A 155 -9.13 -7.02 -25.44
CA PRO A 155 -10.46 -6.47 -25.23
C PRO A 155 -11.56 -7.39 -25.79
N ASP A 156 -12.48 -7.82 -24.94
CA ASP A 156 -13.64 -8.60 -25.37
C ASP A 156 -14.66 -7.66 -26.06
N GLU A 157 -15.13 -8.05 -27.24
CA GLU A 157 -16.26 -7.41 -27.91
C GLU A 157 -17.55 -7.73 -27.13
N ILE A 158 -18.16 -6.70 -26.53
CA ILE A 158 -19.43 -6.85 -25.82
C ILE A 158 -20.60 -6.77 -26.80
N GLY A 159 -20.48 -5.93 -27.83
CA GLY A 159 -21.57 -5.75 -28.77
C GLY A 159 -21.29 -4.71 -29.85
N LYS A 160 -22.28 -4.56 -30.72
CA LYS A 160 -22.25 -3.62 -31.84
C LYS A 160 -23.29 -2.54 -31.63
N PHE A 161 -22.89 -1.31 -31.90
CA PHE A 161 -23.74 -0.14 -31.81
C PHE A 161 -23.88 0.52 -33.17
N PRO A 162 -25.10 0.72 -33.69
CA PRO A 162 -25.24 1.47 -34.93
C PRO A 162 -24.75 2.91 -34.72
N LEU A 163 -23.97 3.40 -35.67
CA LEU A 163 -23.50 4.78 -35.68
C LEU A 163 -24.37 5.56 -36.65
N PRO A 164 -24.89 6.74 -36.28
CA PRO A 164 -25.75 7.52 -37.15
C PRO A 164 -24.97 8.01 -38.38
N GLU A 165 -25.63 8.14 -39.53
CA GLU A 165 -24.93 8.63 -40.73
C GLU A 165 -24.48 10.10 -40.59
N LYS A 166 -25.13 10.89 -39.75
CA LYS A 166 -24.81 12.30 -39.51
C LYS A 166 -25.05 12.65 -38.05
N GLY A 167 -24.36 13.68 -37.58
CA GLY A 167 -24.51 14.22 -36.22
C GLY A 167 -23.50 13.66 -35.22
N ASP A 168 -23.68 14.09 -33.98
CA ASP A 168 -22.83 13.71 -32.85
C ASP A 168 -23.46 12.57 -32.04
N ILE A 169 -22.60 11.72 -31.49
CA ILE A 169 -22.98 10.67 -30.54
C ILE A 169 -22.55 11.07 -29.13
N GLN A 170 -23.41 10.82 -28.16
CA GLN A 170 -23.09 10.98 -26.75
C GLN A 170 -23.70 9.82 -25.95
N TYR A 171 -22.83 9.03 -25.34
CA TYR A 171 -23.20 7.97 -24.43
C TYR A 171 -22.73 8.29 -23.02
N VAL A 172 -23.58 8.00 -22.05
CA VAL A 172 -23.20 7.95 -20.63
C VAL A 172 -23.23 6.50 -20.18
N VAL A 173 -22.11 6.03 -19.67
CA VAL A 173 -21.94 4.65 -19.24
C VAL A 173 -21.71 4.63 -17.73
N LEU A 174 -22.50 3.82 -17.02
CA LEU A 174 -22.28 3.51 -15.62
C LEU A 174 -21.79 2.06 -15.53
N ILE A 175 -20.54 1.89 -15.12
CA ILE A 175 -19.97 0.57 -14.89
C ILE A 175 -19.95 0.29 -13.40
N LYS A 176 -20.43 -0.89 -13.01
CA LYS A 176 -20.45 -1.37 -11.62
C LYS A 176 -19.67 -2.66 -11.53
N ALA A 177 -18.75 -2.73 -10.58
CA ALA A 177 -17.96 -3.91 -10.25
C ALA A 177 -17.82 -4.05 -8.73
N ARG A 178 -17.13 -5.10 -8.26
CA ARG A 178 -16.94 -5.33 -6.82
C ARG A 178 -16.19 -4.19 -6.10
N ASN A 179 -15.20 -3.59 -6.75
CA ASN A 179 -14.40 -2.50 -6.18
C ASN A 179 -15.02 -1.10 -6.39
N GLY A 180 -16.24 -1.02 -6.91
CA GLY A 180 -17.00 0.22 -6.95
C GLY A 180 -17.61 0.52 -8.32
N MET A 181 -17.83 1.80 -8.56
CA MET A 181 -18.51 2.28 -9.76
C MET A 181 -17.66 3.35 -10.46
N VAL A 182 -17.71 3.35 -11.79
CA VAL A 182 -17.13 4.40 -12.61
C VAL A 182 -18.18 4.94 -13.57
N ASN A 183 -18.16 6.26 -13.76
CA ASN A 183 -18.97 6.95 -14.73
C ASN A 183 -18.11 7.29 -15.92
N GLU A 184 -18.55 6.90 -17.09
CA GLU A 184 -17.87 7.12 -18.35
C GLU A 184 -18.76 7.93 -19.28
N GLU A 185 -18.14 8.83 -20.03
CA GLU A 185 -18.77 9.59 -21.10
C GLU A 185 -18.02 9.31 -22.40
N ILE A 186 -18.74 8.81 -23.40
CA ILE A 186 -18.23 8.59 -24.75
C ILE A 186 -18.90 9.62 -25.66
N LYS A 187 -18.08 10.49 -26.27
CA LYS A 187 -18.54 11.47 -27.25
C LYS A 187 -17.90 11.18 -28.58
N GLY A 188 -18.65 11.32 -29.67
CA GLY A 188 -18.11 11.17 -31.00
C GLY A 188 -18.69 12.17 -31.97
N THR A 189 -17.84 12.69 -32.84
CA THR A 189 -18.23 13.59 -33.93
C THR A 189 -17.78 12.98 -35.25
N ARG A 190 -18.67 12.95 -36.23
CA ARG A 190 -18.33 12.51 -37.58
C ARG A 190 -17.70 13.67 -38.35
N LEU A 191 -16.49 13.44 -38.85
CA LEU A 191 -15.74 14.41 -39.64
C LEU A 191 -16.25 14.44 -41.10
N GLU A 192 -15.89 15.49 -41.85
CA GLU A 192 -16.28 15.65 -43.26
C GLU A 192 -15.76 14.52 -44.17
N ASN A 193 -14.61 13.94 -43.82
CA ASN A 193 -14.03 12.78 -44.52
C ASN A 193 -14.78 11.45 -44.23
N GLY A 194 -15.82 11.49 -43.38
CA GLY A 194 -16.63 10.35 -43.00
C GLY A 194 -16.07 9.53 -41.84
N GLU A 195 -14.89 9.84 -41.32
CA GLU A 195 -14.28 9.22 -40.15
C GLU A 195 -14.93 9.70 -38.85
N TRP A 196 -14.83 8.88 -37.82
CA TRP A 196 -15.36 9.17 -36.50
C TRP A 196 -14.21 9.55 -35.56
N HIS A 197 -14.31 10.73 -34.97
CA HIS A 197 -13.43 11.12 -33.87
C HIS A 197 -14.17 10.89 -32.56
N ILE A 198 -13.71 9.90 -31.79
CA ILE A 198 -14.31 9.50 -30.51
C ILE A 198 -13.38 9.91 -29.37
N ARG A 199 -14.00 10.41 -28.29
CA ARG A 199 -13.34 10.75 -27.04
C ARG A 199 -14.07 10.06 -25.89
N THR A 200 -13.31 9.30 -25.11
CA THR A 200 -13.77 8.72 -23.85
C THR A 200 -13.21 9.50 -22.65
N THR A 201 -14.08 9.81 -21.70
CA THR A 201 -13.70 10.36 -20.38
C THR A 201 -14.27 9.46 -19.30
N VAL A 202 -13.42 8.95 -18.42
CA VAL A 202 -13.81 8.10 -17.29
C VAL A 202 -13.57 8.85 -16.00
N SER A 203 -14.54 8.78 -15.11
CA SER A 203 -14.53 9.45 -13.83
C SER A 203 -15.03 8.54 -12.72
N ARG A 204 -14.51 8.75 -11.51
CA ARG A 204 -14.94 8.05 -10.31
C ARG A 204 -15.38 9.07 -9.28
N THR A 205 -16.50 8.80 -8.62
CA THR A 205 -16.94 9.62 -7.49
C THR A 205 -16.12 9.25 -6.26
N ASP A 206 -15.43 10.22 -5.68
CA ASP A 206 -14.71 10.04 -4.43
C ASP A 206 -15.72 9.79 -3.29
N PRO A 207 -15.57 8.74 -2.47
CA PRO A 207 -16.53 8.39 -1.44
C PRO A 207 -16.54 9.38 -0.27
N VAL A 208 -15.47 10.14 -0.04
CA VAL A 208 -15.32 11.10 1.06
C VAL A 208 -15.78 12.49 0.62
N THR A 209 -15.33 12.95 -0.55
CA THR A 209 -15.62 14.32 -1.01
C THR A 209 -16.85 14.41 -1.89
N HIS A 210 -17.37 13.27 -2.37
CA HIS A 210 -18.44 13.18 -3.38
C HIS A 210 -18.14 13.91 -4.69
N GLN A 211 -16.88 14.30 -4.93
CA GLN A 211 -16.45 14.93 -6.16
C GLN A 211 -16.17 13.88 -7.23
N SER A 212 -16.55 14.18 -8.47
CA SER A 212 -16.19 13.35 -9.61
C SER A 212 -14.78 13.69 -10.06
N ILE A 213 -13.86 12.73 -9.96
CA ILE A 213 -12.47 12.89 -10.37
C ILE A 213 -12.28 12.15 -11.68
N ALA A 214 -11.80 12.85 -12.72
CA ALA A 214 -11.44 12.22 -13.98
C ALA A 214 -10.19 11.35 -13.76
N ILE A 215 -10.33 10.05 -14.05
CA ILE A 215 -9.27 9.05 -13.87
C ILE A 215 -8.67 8.59 -15.20
N TYR A 216 -9.39 8.82 -16.30
CA TYR A 216 -8.91 8.58 -17.66
C TYR A 216 -9.54 9.58 -18.62
N ARG A 217 -8.76 10.03 -19.60
CA ARG A 217 -9.22 10.83 -20.72
C ARG A 217 -8.37 10.48 -21.92
N ASP A 218 -9.00 10.13 -23.04
CA ASP A 218 -8.26 9.99 -24.29
C ASP A 218 -7.53 11.30 -24.61
N PRO A 219 -6.26 11.25 -25.06
CA PRO A 219 -5.55 12.44 -25.47
C PRO A 219 -6.36 13.18 -26.56
N PRO A 220 -6.27 14.51 -26.64
CA PRO A 220 -6.80 15.23 -27.79
C PRO A 220 -6.13 14.67 -29.05
N ALA A 221 -6.94 14.29 -30.04
CA ALA A 221 -6.44 13.93 -31.36
C ALA A 221 -5.75 15.11 -32.05
#